data_AF-N1ZFS4-F1
#
_entry.id   AF-N1ZFS4-F1
#
_cell.length_a   1.000
_cell.length_b   1.000
_cell.length_c   1.000
_cell.angle_alpha   90.00
_cell.angle_beta   90.00
_cell.angle_gamma   90.00
#
_symmetry.space_group_name_H-M   'P 1'
#
loop_
_entity.id
_entity.type
_entity.pdbx_description
1 polymer ?
#
loop_
_entity_poly.entity_id
_entity_poly.type
_entity_poly.pdbx_seq_one_letter_code
_entity_poly.pdbx_strand_id
1 'polypeptide(L)'
;MDYKNQSALAKKFHLQIAQKQYYPLLCYQYDVILGGCLTSFSKITGLVLKSSEITAVNEGGRNQPYLFRDSKKNIHTMVLEKGYGTIDLMGFCDNITDVTILLRNQKGDIVQAYSTSYAVVQEIKFSDLDASKTEILIQSMTIAYTMLNEAKDIKQTCSNLEKENINVNENVIYPLVMTQNKKSVTNFKNTEQNKKSTTKNDNLDFIKKQNQKAFQKQNKQVLELEQKKEQINNNAIKKVDFSV
;
A
#
# COMPACT_ATOMS: atom_id res chain seq x y z
N MET A 1 -49.71 -5.18 44.34
CA MET A 1 -48.37 -4.98 43.76
C MET A 1 -48.50 -5.00 42.25
N ASP A 2 -48.27 -3.85 41.61
CA ASP A 2 -48.66 -3.59 40.22
C ASP A 2 -47.76 -4.27 39.19
N TYR A 3 -48.36 -5.13 38.36
CA TYR A 3 -47.75 -5.75 37.17
C TYR A 3 -47.19 -4.75 36.14
N LYS A 4 -47.56 -3.46 36.23
CA LYS A 4 -47.02 -2.40 35.37
C LYS A 4 -45.54 -2.09 35.65
N ASN A 5 -45.06 -2.26 36.88
CA ASN A 5 -43.69 -1.92 37.25
C ASN A 5 -42.67 -2.98 36.82
N GLN A 6 -43.09 -4.24 36.67
CA GLN A 6 -42.22 -5.33 36.19
C GLN A 6 -41.90 -5.18 34.68
N SER A 7 -42.85 -4.68 33.89
CA SER A 7 -42.68 -4.40 32.45
C SER A 7 -41.67 -3.28 32.16
N ALA A 8 -41.68 -2.21 32.97
CA ALA A 8 -40.73 -1.11 32.82
C ALA A 8 -39.29 -1.53 33.16
N LEU A 9 -39.13 -2.38 34.18
CA LEU A 9 -37.84 -2.90 34.61
C LEU A 9 -37.26 -3.87 33.57
N ALA A 10 -38.08 -4.79 33.04
CA ALA A 10 -37.68 -5.70 31.96
C ALA A 10 -37.29 -4.96 30.66
N LYS A 11 -38.02 -3.90 30.29
CA LYS A 11 -37.67 -3.04 29.15
C LYS A 11 -36.35 -2.28 29.37
N LYS A 12 -36.07 -1.82 30.59
CA LYS A 12 -34.82 -1.14 30.95
C LYS A 12 -33.62 -2.10 30.88
N PHE A 13 -33.79 -3.35 31.32
CA PHE A 13 -32.77 -4.40 31.17
C PHE A 13 -32.55 -4.77 29.69
N HIS A 14 -33.61 -4.92 28.88
CA HIS A 14 -33.46 -5.16 27.44
C HIS A 14 -32.80 -3.98 26.69
N LEU A 15 -33.08 -2.74 27.08
CA LEU A 15 -32.43 -1.54 26.51
C LEU A 15 -30.95 -1.42 26.90
N GLN A 16 -30.56 -1.91 28.09
CA GLN A 16 -29.15 -2.00 28.47
C GLN A 16 -28.40 -3.10 27.71
N ILE A 17 -29.07 -4.21 27.38
CA ILE A 17 -28.50 -5.29 26.55
C ILE A 17 -28.36 -4.86 25.07
N ALA A 18 -29.18 -3.89 24.61
CA ALA A 18 -29.05 -3.29 23.28
C ALA A 18 -27.91 -2.26 23.17
N GLN A 19 -27.09 -2.08 24.20
CA GLN A 19 -25.82 -1.38 24.06
C GLN A 19 -24.87 -2.28 23.26
N LYS A 20 -24.58 -1.86 22.02
CA LYS A 20 -23.63 -2.52 21.12
C LYS A 20 -22.32 -2.77 21.88
N GLN A 21 -22.07 -4.01 22.26
CA GLN A 21 -20.81 -4.39 22.92
C GLN A 21 -19.68 -4.22 21.91
N TYR A 22 -18.77 -3.29 22.18
CA TYR A 22 -17.58 -3.09 21.36
C TYR A 22 -16.48 -4.01 21.88
N TYR A 23 -16.18 -5.05 21.11
CA TYR A 23 -14.99 -5.87 21.35
C TYR A 23 -13.76 -5.13 20.80
N PRO A 24 -12.61 -5.20 21.49
CA PRO A 24 -11.37 -4.61 20.98
C PRO A 24 -11.02 -5.24 19.63
N LEU A 25 -10.51 -4.43 18.70
CA LEU A 25 -10.13 -4.88 17.37
C LEU A 25 -8.87 -5.74 17.43
N LEU A 26 -8.80 -6.72 16.54
CA LEU A 26 -7.66 -7.61 16.39
C LEU A 26 -6.56 -6.91 15.58
N CYS A 27 -5.33 -6.91 16.08
CA CYS A 27 -4.21 -6.18 15.48
C CYS A 27 -3.43 -6.98 14.42
N TYR A 28 -3.89 -8.17 14.04
CA TYR A 28 -3.22 -9.04 13.05
C TYR A 28 -3.89 -9.05 11.67
N GLN A 29 -5.07 -8.43 11.52
CA GLN A 29 -5.78 -8.34 10.24
C GLN A 29 -5.73 -6.91 9.73
N TYR A 30 -4.74 -6.62 8.90
CA TYR A 30 -4.56 -5.30 8.32
C TYR A 30 -3.90 -5.37 6.94
N ASP A 31 -4.21 -4.38 6.12
CA ASP A 31 -3.51 -4.11 4.87
C ASP A 31 -2.90 -2.71 4.90
N VAL A 32 -1.87 -2.51 4.07
CA VAL A 32 -1.22 -1.21 3.92
C VAL A 32 -1.24 -0.82 2.45
N ILE A 33 -1.66 0.40 2.17
CA ILE A 33 -1.50 1.03 0.87
C ILE A 33 -0.25 1.89 0.93
N LEU A 34 0.73 1.55 0.10
CA LEU A 34 2.03 2.18 0.01
C LEU A 34 2.34 2.51 -1.45
N GLY A 35 2.56 3.79 -1.78
CA GLY A 35 2.86 4.21 -3.16
C GLY A 35 1.77 3.81 -4.17
N GLY A 36 0.50 3.79 -3.75
CA GLY A 36 -0.64 3.34 -4.57
C GLY A 36 -0.80 1.83 -4.69
N CYS A 37 0.08 1.02 -4.08
CA CYS A 37 -0.02 -0.43 -4.08
C CYS A 37 -0.58 -0.95 -2.75
N LEU A 38 -1.58 -1.82 -2.81
CA LEU A 38 -2.05 -2.58 -1.66
C LEU A 38 -1.06 -3.72 -1.37
N THR A 39 -0.54 -3.77 -0.14
CA THR A 39 0.47 -4.74 0.27
C THR A 39 0.32 -5.08 1.75
N SER A 40 0.75 -6.27 2.15
CA SER A 40 0.68 -6.73 3.54
C SER A 40 2.07 -6.68 4.19
N PHE A 41 2.15 -6.29 5.44
CA PHE A 41 3.38 -6.29 6.23
C PHE A 41 3.26 -7.32 7.36
N SER A 42 4.38 -7.88 7.81
CA SER A 42 4.38 -8.78 8.97
C SER A 42 4.16 -8.00 10.26
N LYS A 43 4.67 -6.77 10.31
CA LYS A 43 4.60 -5.92 11.50
C LYS A 43 4.62 -4.45 11.14
N ILE A 44 3.87 -3.65 11.90
CA ILE A 44 3.88 -2.20 11.86
C ILE A 44 4.09 -1.70 13.29
N THR A 45 5.04 -0.78 13.49
CA THR A 45 5.32 -0.17 14.80
C THR A 45 5.55 1.33 14.70
N GLY A 46 5.55 2.02 15.85
CA GLY A 46 5.83 3.46 15.92
C GLY A 46 4.65 4.36 15.55
N LEU A 47 3.44 3.82 15.46
CA LEU A 47 2.24 4.61 15.17
C LEU A 47 1.87 5.51 16.36
N VAL A 48 2.08 6.80 16.18
CA VAL A 48 1.67 7.85 17.12
C VAL A 48 0.52 8.64 16.53
N LEU A 49 -0.68 8.49 17.12
CA LEU A 49 -1.90 9.18 16.69
C LEU A 49 -1.89 10.66 17.10
N LYS A 50 -1.55 10.92 18.37
CA LYS A 50 -1.45 12.27 18.94
C LYS A 50 -0.28 12.30 19.90
N SER A 51 0.57 13.30 19.76
CA SER A 51 1.60 13.63 20.73
C SER A 51 1.63 15.14 20.93
N SER A 52 2.09 15.58 22.09
CA SER A 52 2.37 16.98 22.35
C SER A 52 3.63 17.03 23.19
N GLU A 53 4.59 17.84 22.76
CA GLU A 53 5.77 18.12 23.55
C GLU A 53 5.39 19.15 24.61
N ILE A 54 5.79 18.89 25.85
CA ILE A 54 5.39 19.69 27.01
C ILE A 54 6.65 20.09 27.76
N THR A 55 6.77 21.38 28.06
CA THR A 55 7.82 21.91 28.93
C THR A 55 7.23 22.22 30.29
N ALA A 56 7.90 21.71 31.32
CA ALA A 56 7.55 21.93 32.72
C ALA A 56 8.40 23.08 33.30
N VAL A 57 7.74 24.13 33.78
CA VAL A 57 8.38 25.27 34.44
C VAL A 57 8.03 25.26 35.92
N ASN A 58 9.05 25.21 36.78
CA ASN A 58 8.88 25.30 38.23
C ASN A 58 9.01 26.76 38.67
N GLU A 59 7.99 27.28 39.34
CA GLU A 59 8.02 28.61 39.96
C GLU A 59 8.32 28.50 41.47
N GLY A 60 9.12 29.42 41.99
CA GLY A 60 9.36 29.52 43.44
C GLY A 60 8.06 29.83 44.19
N GLY A 61 7.74 29.04 45.22
CA GLY A 61 6.53 29.20 46.02
C GLY A 61 5.41 28.21 45.68
N ARG A 62 5.55 27.39 44.62
CA ARG A 62 4.60 26.33 44.28
C ARG A 62 5.32 25.00 44.09
N ASN A 63 4.81 23.94 44.72
CA ASN A 63 5.37 22.59 44.62
C ASN A 63 4.84 21.80 43.40
N GLN A 64 4.26 22.48 42.42
CA GLN A 64 3.72 21.87 41.20
C GLN A 64 4.19 22.66 39.97
N PRO A 65 4.73 21.98 38.94
CA PRO A 65 5.16 22.62 37.70
C PRO A 65 3.98 23.14 36.89
N TYR A 66 4.19 24.25 36.18
CA TYR A 66 3.34 24.65 35.06
C TYR A 66 3.74 23.89 33.81
N LEU A 67 2.73 23.38 33.09
CA LEU A 67 2.94 22.61 31.86
C LEU A 67 2.53 23.47 30.67
N PHE A 68 3.50 23.80 29.81
CA PHE A 68 3.29 24.54 28.58
C PHE A 68 3.47 23.61 27.38
N ARG A 69 2.62 23.77 26.37
CA ARG A 69 2.79 23.05 25.10
C ARG A 69 3.88 23.72 24.29
N ASP A 70 4.88 22.95 23.90
CA ASP A 70 5.94 23.40 23.02
C ASP A 70 5.62 23.08 21.56
N SER A 71 6.29 23.81 20.66
CA SER A 71 6.33 23.46 19.24
C SER A 71 7.00 22.10 19.07
N LYS A 72 6.37 21.22 18.29
CA LYS A 72 6.85 19.86 18.04
C LYS A 72 8.23 19.88 17.35
N LYS A 73 9.26 19.37 18.03
CA LYS A 73 10.64 19.26 17.52
C LYS A 73 10.92 17.90 16.90
N ASN A 74 10.28 16.83 17.40
CA ASN A 74 10.52 15.47 16.92
C ASN A 74 9.50 15.05 15.86
N ILE A 75 9.99 14.59 14.72
CA ILE A 75 9.18 13.98 13.65
C ILE A 75 8.78 12.58 14.09
N HIS A 76 7.57 12.14 13.73
CA HIS A 76 7.13 10.78 14.02
C HIS A 76 7.68 9.81 13.01
N THR A 77 8.03 8.61 13.48
CA THR A 77 8.59 7.55 12.64
C THR A 77 7.78 6.28 12.86
N MET A 78 7.37 5.64 11.76
CA MET A 78 6.84 4.28 11.78
C MET A 78 7.82 3.32 11.12
N VAL A 79 7.77 2.06 11.53
CA VAL A 79 8.57 0.99 10.93
C VAL A 79 7.65 -0.07 10.37
N LEU A 80 7.82 -0.39 9.10
CA LEU A 80 7.13 -1.46 8.38
C LEU A 80 8.11 -2.61 8.15
N GLU A 81 7.75 -3.81 8.58
CA GLU A 81 8.59 -5.01 8.41
C GLU A 81 7.89 -6.00 7.47
N LYS A 82 8.67 -6.61 6.57
CA LYS A 82 8.18 -7.62 5.61
C LYS A 82 9.26 -8.63 5.27
N GLY A 83 8.86 -9.87 4.94
CA GLY A 83 9.78 -10.87 4.42
C GLY A 83 10.30 -10.51 3.02
N TYR A 84 11.61 -10.68 2.82
CA TYR A 84 12.27 -10.42 1.54
C TYR A 84 11.72 -11.33 0.42
N GLY A 85 11.60 -10.79 -0.80
CA GLY A 85 11.19 -11.55 -2.01
C GLY A 85 9.70 -11.48 -2.37
N THR A 86 8.88 -10.77 -1.61
CA THR A 86 7.45 -10.58 -1.91
C THR A 86 7.16 -9.30 -2.70
N ILE A 87 7.77 -8.19 -2.31
CA ILE A 87 7.73 -6.91 -3.02
C ILE A 87 9.06 -6.19 -2.78
N ASP A 88 9.55 -5.47 -3.78
CA ASP A 88 10.76 -4.67 -3.60
C ASP A 88 10.40 -3.34 -2.90
N LEU A 89 10.71 -3.23 -1.62
CA LEU A 89 10.49 -2.00 -0.86
C LEU A 89 11.39 -0.84 -1.34
N MET A 90 12.54 -1.13 -1.98
CA MET A 90 13.44 -0.09 -2.46
C MET A 90 12.84 0.72 -3.61
N GLY A 91 11.98 0.10 -4.43
CA GLY A 91 11.27 0.79 -5.51
C GLY A 91 10.30 1.89 -5.04
N PHE A 92 9.97 1.93 -3.75
CA PHE A 92 9.04 2.91 -3.19
C PHE A 92 9.73 4.12 -2.54
N CYS A 93 11.05 4.10 -2.31
CA CYS A 93 11.77 5.14 -1.56
C CYS A 93 11.43 6.56 -2.01
N ASP A 94 11.37 6.79 -3.33
CA ASP A 94 11.21 8.13 -3.90
C ASP A 94 9.74 8.51 -4.16
N ASN A 95 8.82 7.55 -4.05
CA ASN A 95 7.44 7.70 -4.54
C ASN A 95 6.39 7.68 -3.43
N ILE A 96 6.79 7.48 -2.17
CA ILE A 96 5.86 7.49 -1.05
C ILE A 96 5.59 8.94 -0.64
N THR A 97 4.34 9.34 -0.72
CA THR A 97 3.85 10.61 -0.15
C THR A 97 2.95 10.38 1.05
N ASP A 98 2.13 9.32 1.02
CA ASP A 98 1.22 8.94 2.09
C ASP A 98 1.16 7.41 2.21
N VAL A 99 0.95 6.96 3.44
CA VAL A 99 0.77 5.56 3.83
C VAL A 99 -0.59 5.43 4.49
N THR A 100 -1.42 4.50 4.00
CA THR A 100 -2.73 4.22 4.58
C THR A 100 -2.79 2.79 5.12
N ILE A 101 -3.14 2.65 6.38
CA ILE A 101 -3.28 1.38 7.10
C ILE A 101 -4.77 1.09 7.26
N LEU A 102 -5.21 -0.08 6.82
CA LEU A 102 -6.60 -0.52 6.84
C LEU A 102 -6.73 -1.68 7.83
N LEU A 103 -7.44 -1.47 8.93
CA LEU A 103 -7.78 -2.53 9.87
C LEU A 103 -9.04 -3.26 9.42
N ARG A 104 -9.00 -4.58 9.43
CA ARG A 104 -10.12 -5.43 9.01
C ARG A 104 -10.69 -6.24 10.16
N ASN A 105 -11.99 -6.56 10.08
CA ASN A 105 -12.62 -7.55 10.94
C ASN A 105 -12.38 -8.98 10.40
N GLN A 106 -12.83 -9.96 11.16
CA GLN A 106 -12.78 -11.38 10.79
C GLN A 106 -13.55 -11.71 9.49
N LYS A 107 -14.49 -10.85 9.07
CA LYS A 107 -15.23 -10.99 7.81
C LYS A 107 -14.50 -10.37 6.62
N GLY A 108 -13.38 -9.68 6.86
CA GLY A 108 -12.61 -8.96 5.84
C GLY A 108 -13.09 -7.52 5.61
N ASP A 109 -14.12 -7.04 6.30
CA ASP A 109 -14.59 -5.66 6.17
C ASP A 109 -13.61 -4.71 6.84
N ILE A 110 -13.36 -3.55 6.21
CA ILE A 110 -12.58 -2.49 6.80
C ILE A 110 -13.38 -1.88 7.95
N VAL A 111 -12.79 -1.87 9.14
CA VAL A 111 -13.41 -1.32 10.36
C VAL A 111 -12.81 0.00 10.75
N GLN A 112 -11.55 0.23 10.42
CA GLN A 112 -10.84 1.46 10.77
C GLN A 112 -9.72 1.70 9.77
N ALA A 113 -9.42 2.96 9.50
CA ALA A 113 -8.32 3.34 8.64
C ALA A 113 -7.50 4.46 9.28
N TYR A 114 -6.19 4.38 9.12
CA TYR A 114 -5.25 5.41 9.52
C TYR A 114 -4.46 5.84 8.30
N SER A 115 -4.31 7.13 8.10
CA SER A 115 -3.55 7.67 6.97
C SER A 115 -2.53 8.68 7.48
N THR A 116 -1.30 8.55 6.99
CA THR A 116 -0.25 9.53 7.26
C THR A 116 -0.37 10.72 6.34
N SER A 117 0.29 11.81 6.71
CA SER A 117 0.49 12.96 5.82
C SER A 117 1.98 13.26 5.69
N TYR A 118 2.43 13.46 4.46
CA TYR A 118 3.83 13.77 4.13
C TYR A 118 4.79 12.71 4.69
N ALA A 119 4.53 11.47 4.33
CA ALA A 119 5.40 10.33 4.63
C ALA A 119 6.65 10.38 3.74
N VAL A 120 7.82 10.13 4.33
CA VAL A 120 9.11 10.06 3.63
C VAL A 120 9.89 8.87 4.18
N VAL A 121 10.45 8.05 3.30
CA VAL A 121 11.32 6.93 3.70
C VAL A 121 12.64 7.49 4.22
N GLN A 122 12.98 7.15 5.46
CA GLN A 122 14.26 7.53 6.07
C GLN A 122 15.35 6.49 5.83
N GLU A 123 15.00 5.22 6.00
CA GLU A 123 15.95 4.11 5.89
C GLU A 123 15.24 2.82 5.52
N ILE A 124 15.97 1.96 4.81
CA ILE A 124 15.62 0.56 4.60
C ILE A 124 16.78 -0.28 5.11
N LYS A 125 16.48 -1.25 5.97
CA LYS A 125 17.45 -2.17 6.57
C LYS A 125 17.03 -3.60 6.30
N PHE A 126 18.02 -4.49 6.25
CA PHE A 126 17.81 -5.93 6.24
C PHE A 126 18.18 -6.49 7.60
N SER A 127 17.51 -7.57 8.00
CA SER A 127 17.92 -8.35 9.17
C SER A 127 19.27 -9.03 8.91
N ASP A 128 19.95 -9.41 9.99
CA ASP A 128 21.25 -10.05 9.92
C ASP A 128 21.21 -11.37 9.13
N LEU A 129 22.28 -11.64 8.39
CA LEU A 129 22.48 -12.91 7.69
C LEU A 129 23.30 -13.84 8.60
N ASP A 130 22.63 -14.81 9.20
CA ASP A 130 23.24 -15.76 10.12
C ASP A 130 22.98 -17.20 9.64
N ALA A 131 24.05 -17.87 9.18
CA ALA A 131 23.96 -19.26 8.70
C ALA A 131 23.65 -20.28 9.81
N SER A 132 23.78 -19.89 11.09
CA SER A 132 23.44 -20.74 12.23
C SER A 132 21.95 -20.74 12.59
N LYS A 133 21.19 -19.79 12.03
CA LYS A 133 19.75 -19.62 12.30
C LYS A 133 18.92 -19.91 11.06
N THR A 134 17.82 -20.64 11.24
CA THR A 134 16.81 -20.85 10.20
C THR A 134 15.70 -19.81 10.37
N GLU A 135 15.99 -18.56 9.98
CA GLU A 135 15.06 -17.44 10.08
C GLU A 135 14.77 -16.82 8.70
N ILE A 136 13.60 -16.18 8.56
CA ILE A 136 13.24 -15.48 7.33
C ILE A 136 13.99 -14.14 7.30
N LEU A 137 14.63 -13.84 6.16
CA LEU A 137 15.23 -12.52 5.94
C LEU A 137 14.14 -11.44 5.94
N ILE A 138 14.20 -10.53 6.91
CA ILE A 138 13.26 -9.43 7.06
C ILE A 138 13.86 -8.15 6.47
N GLN A 139 13.05 -7.42 5.73
CA GLN A 139 13.30 -6.06 5.28
C GLN A 139 12.46 -5.10 6.13
N SER A 140 13.10 -4.10 6.71
CA SER A 140 12.48 -3.07 7.56
C SER A 140 12.60 -1.72 6.88
N MET A 141 11.47 -1.03 6.69
CA MET A 141 11.39 0.32 6.15
C MET A 141 10.94 1.29 7.24
N THR A 142 11.78 2.27 7.56
CA THR A 142 11.46 3.34 8.50
C THR A 142 10.96 4.55 7.71
N ILE A 143 9.77 5.03 8.06
CA ILE A 143 9.08 6.13 7.40
C ILE A 143 8.86 7.25 8.42
N ALA A 144 9.37 8.43 8.13
CA ALA A 144 9.03 9.65 8.85
C ALA A 144 7.73 10.25 8.33
N TYR A 145 6.88 10.75 9.22
CA TYR A 145 5.62 11.38 8.87
C TYR A 145 5.26 12.53 9.82
N THR A 146 4.46 13.46 9.34
CA THR A 146 4.10 14.67 10.11
C THR A 146 2.92 14.41 11.06
N MET A 147 1.87 13.80 10.53
CA MET A 147 0.59 13.55 11.21
C MET A 147 0.05 12.17 10.84
N LEU A 148 -0.67 11.56 11.79
CA LEU A 148 -1.46 10.35 11.56
C LEU A 148 -2.93 10.70 11.79
N ASN A 149 -3.73 10.54 10.75
CA ASN A 149 -5.15 10.86 10.76
C ASN A 149 -5.97 9.58 10.81
N GLU A 150 -6.90 9.52 11.75
CA GLU A 150 -7.90 8.46 11.80
C GLU A 150 -9.09 8.83 10.90
N ALA A 151 -9.51 7.90 10.06
CA ALA A 151 -10.67 8.07 9.19
C ALA A 151 -11.95 8.09 10.04
N LYS A 152 -12.61 9.25 10.09
CA LYS A 152 -13.87 9.43 10.84
C LYS A 152 -15.07 8.72 10.21
N ASP A 153 -15.04 8.54 8.89
CA ASP A 153 -16.09 7.80 8.16
C ASP A 153 -15.46 6.71 7.29
N ILE A 154 -15.48 5.49 7.81
CA ILE A 154 -14.92 4.31 7.14
C ILE A 154 -15.70 4.00 5.86
N LYS A 155 -17.03 4.21 5.82
CA LYS A 155 -17.84 3.86 4.64
C LYS A 155 -17.46 4.73 3.45
N GLN A 156 -17.26 6.03 3.70
CA GLN A 156 -16.81 6.95 2.66
C GLN A 156 -15.39 6.61 2.20
N THR A 157 -14.50 6.28 3.14
CA THR A 157 -13.11 5.89 2.85
C THR A 157 -13.04 4.63 1.97
N CYS A 158 -13.82 3.59 2.30
CA CYS A 158 -13.91 2.37 1.48
C CYS A 158 -14.42 2.66 0.07
N SER A 159 -15.46 3.49 -0.07
CA SER A 159 -16.04 3.80 -1.37
C SER A 159 -15.10 4.58 -2.30
N ASN A 160 -14.15 5.35 -1.74
CA ASN A 160 -13.13 6.04 -2.51
C ASN A 160 -12.00 5.10 -2.91
N LEU A 161 -11.58 4.21 -2.00
CA LEU A 161 -10.59 3.18 -2.29
C LEU A 161 -11.05 2.20 -3.38
N GLU A 162 -12.33 1.81 -3.40
CA GLU A 162 -12.87 0.96 -4.46
C GLU A 162 -12.89 1.65 -5.82
N LYS A 163 -13.16 2.96 -5.86
CA LYS A 163 -13.15 3.74 -7.11
C LYS A 163 -11.74 3.93 -7.67
N GLU A 164 -10.74 4.05 -6.81
CA GLU A 164 -9.33 4.17 -7.22
C GLU A 164 -8.71 2.82 -7.58
N ASN A 165 -9.14 1.72 -6.95
CA ASN A 165 -8.63 0.36 -7.24
C ASN A 165 -9.27 -0.33 -8.45
N ILE A 166 -10.36 0.18 -9.03
CA ILE A 166 -10.94 -0.35 -10.29
C ILE A 166 -10.03 -0.07 -11.51
N ASN A 167 -8.94 0.70 -11.37
CA ASN A 167 -7.94 0.93 -12.42
C ASN A 167 -6.55 0.31 -12.14
N VAL A 168 -6.42 -0.53 -11.11
CA VAL A 168 -5.18 -1.31 -10.91
C VAL A 168 -5.31 -2.60 -11.72
N ASN A 169 -4.95 -2.48 -12.99
CA ASN A 169 -4.73 -3.57 -13.93
C ASN A 169 -3.90 -4.68 -13.24
N GLU A 170 -4.34 -5.94 -13.33
CA GLU A 170 -3.64 -7.16 -12.88
C GLU A 170 -2.32 -7.43 -13.64
N ASN A 171 -1.65 -6.40 -14.15
CA ASN A 171 -0.49 -6.45 -15.03
C ASN A 171 0.75 -5.78 -14.40
N VAL A 172 1.04 -6.07 -13.14
CA VAL A 172 2.41 -5.88 -12.61
C VAL A 172 3.00 -7.26 -12.31
N ILE A 173 3.21 -8.03 -13.38
CA ILE A 173 4.16 -9.13 -13.36
C ILE A 173 5.54 -8.49 -13.47
N TYR A 174 6.26 -8.37 -12.34
CA TYR A 174 7.69 -8.12 -12.39
C TYR A 174 8.36 -9.31 -13.11
N PRO A 175 9.21 -9.09 -14.12
CA PRO A 175 10.00 -10.17 -14.69
C PRO A 175 11.04 -10.62 -13.65
N LEU A 176 10.73 -11.68 -12.91
CA LEU A 176 11.75 -12.43 -12.17
C LEU A 176 12.71 -13.02 -13.21
N VAL A 177 13.87 -12.40 -13.38
CA VAL A 177 14.95 -12.91 -14.21
C VAL A 177 15.41 -14.24 -13.59
N MET A 178 14.98 -15.33 -14.23
CA MET A 178 15.54 -16.66 -14.07
C MET A 178 17.01 -16.63 -14.50
N THR A 179 17.93 -16.51 -13.54
CA THR A 179 19.33 -16.86 -13.76
C THR A 179 19.55 -18.30 -13.30
N GLN A 180 19.46 -19.17 -14.29
CA GLN A 180 20.03 -20.51 -14.43
C GLN A 180 20.86 -21.05 -13.25
N ASN A 181 20.43 -22.20 -12.72
CA ASN A 181 21.38 -23.26 -12.39
C ASN A 181 20.95 -24.56 -13.07
N LYS A 182 21.55 -24.82 -14.23
CA LYS A 182 21.53 -26.13 -14.90
C LYS A 182 22.37 -27.10 -14.07
N LYS A 183 21.74 -28.12 -13.48
CA LYS A 183 22.22 -29.52 -13.40
C LYS A 183 21.38 -30.32 -12.40
N SER A 184 20.41 -31.09 -12.90
CA SER A 184 20.22 -32.51 -12.56
C SER A 184 18.96 -33.07 -13.24
N VAL A 185 19.21 -33.91 -14.24
CA VAL A 185 18.42 -35.05 -14.78
C VAL A 185 17.62 -35.74 -13.64
N THR A 186 16.36 -36.19 -13.75
CA THR A 186 15.80 -37.26 -14.60
C THR A 186 14.27 -37.36 -14.48
N ASN A 187 13.60 -37.59 -15.61
CA ASN A 187 12.40 -38.43 -15.87
C ASN A 187 11.34 -38.62 -14.77
N PHE A 188 10.10 -38.22 -15.05
CA PHE A 188 8.94 -39.12 -14.87
C PHE A 188 7.83 -38.81 -15.87
N LYS A 189 7.27 -39.89 -16.43
CA LYS A 189 6.32 -39.94 -17.53
C LYS A 189 4.92 -39.45 -17.15
N ASN A 190 4.25 -38.96 -18.19
CA ASN A 190 2.82 -38.71 -18.34
C ASN A 190 1.89 -39.64 -17.56
N THR A 191 0.84 -39.04 -16.99
CA THR A 191 -0.51 -39.63 -17.01
C THR A 191 -1.52 -38.51 -17.25
N GLU A 192 -2.11 -38.49 -18.44
CA GLU A 192 -3.29 -37.71 -18.77
C GLU A 192 -4.52 -38.30 -18.07
N GLN A 193 -5.36 -37.47 -17.46
CA GLN A 193 -6.80 -37.71 -17.38
C GLN A 193 -7.59 -36.39 -17.48
N ASN A 194 -8.10 -36.15 -18.70
CA ASN A 194 -9.41 -35.61 -19.07
C ASN A 194 -10.18 -34.67 -18.11
N LYS A 195 -10.48 -33.45 -18.59
CA LYS A 195 -11.87 -33.01 -18.90
C LYS A 195 -11.92 -31.68 -19.67
N LYS A 196 -12.78 -31.66 -20.69
CA LYS A 196 -13.10 -30.59 -21.64
C LYS A 196 -13.44 -29.24 -20.98
N SER A 197 -12.88 -28.14 -21.51
CA SER A 197 -13.63 -26.89 -21.72
C SER A 197 -13.04 -26.07 -22.88
N THR A 198 -13.86 -25.94 -23.91
CA THR A 198 -13.64 -25.27 -25.21
C THR A 198 -13.79 -23.74 -25.07
N THR A 199 -12.87 -23.07 -24.37
CA THR A 199 -12.91 -21.59 -24.21
C THR A 199 -11.55 -20.91 -24.10
N LYS A 200 -10.43 -21.65 -24.18
CA LYS A 200 -9.08 -21.09 -24.00
C LYS A 200 -8.40 -20.62 -25.29
N ASN A 201 -8.78 -21.12 -26.46
CA ASN A 201 -8.08 -20.79 -27.71
C ASN A 201 -8.51 -19.43 -28.30
N ASP A 202 -9.79 -19.05 -28.17
CA ASP A 202 -10.29 -17.79 -28.73
C ASP A 202 -9.75 -16.56 -27.98
N ASN A 203 -9.53 -16.67 -26.66
CA ASN A 203 -8.92 -15.60 -25.87
C ASN A 203 -7.43 -15.40 -26.21
N LEU A 204 -6.70 -16.48 -26.51
CA LEU A 204 -5.29 -16.38 -26.86
C LEU A 204 -5.10 -15.68 -28.22
N ASP A 205 -5.97 -15.98 -29.20
CA ASP A 205 -5.94 -15.35 -30.51
C ASP A 205 -6.44 -13.90 -30.48
N PHE A 206 -7.38 -13.58 -29.58
CA PHE A 206 -7.79 -12.20 -29.32
C PHE A 206 -6.65 -11.37 -28.72
N ILE A 207 -5.94 -11.90 -27.73
CA ILE A 207 -4.80 -11.23 -27.09
C ILE A 207 -3.66 -11.03 -28.09
N LYS A 208 -3.33 -12.04 -28.90
CA LYS A 208 -2.32 -11.92 -29.97
C LYS A 208 -2.69 -10.84 -30.99
N LYS A 209 -3.96 -10.79 -31.44
CA LYS A 209 -4.44 -9.75 -32.36
C LYS A 209 -4.40 -8.34 -31.75
N GLN A 210 -4.71 -8.20 -30.45
CA GLN A 210 -4.60 -6.90 -29.76
C GLN A 210 -3.14 -6.44 -29.67
N ASN A 211 -2.23 -7.32 -29.27
CA ASN A 211 -0.80 -6.99 -29.14
C ASN A 211 -0.18 -6.64 -30.51
N GLN A 212 -0.58 -7.34 -31.58
CA GLN A 212 -0.11 -7.04 -32.93
C GLN A 212 -0.60 -5.66 -33.42
N LYS A 213 -1.85 -5.29 -33.11
CA LYS A 213 -2.39 -3.95 -33.41
C LYS A 213 -1.69 -2.85 -32.60
N ALA A 214 -1.40 -3.10 -31.32
CA ALA A 214 -0.68 -2.14 -30.47
C ALA A 214 0.75 -1.91 -30.98
N PHE A 215 1.45 -2.98 -31.38
CA PHE A 215 2.80 -2.90 -31.95
C PHE A 215 2.82 -2.14 -33.29
N GLN A 216 1.85 -2.38 -34.18
CA GLN A 216 1.71 -1.63 -35.44
C GLN A 216 1.44 -0.13 -35.20
N LYS A 217 0.64 0.21 -34.18
CA LYS A 217 0.34 1.60 -33.83
C LYS A 217 1.58 2.33 -33.29
N GLN A 218 2.38 1.67 -32.45
CA GLN A 218 3.64 2.23 -31.95
C GLN A 218 4.64 2.46 -33.09
N ASN A 219 4.82 1.48 -33.98
CA ASN A 219 5.74 1.65 -35.11
C ASN A 219 5.30 2.77 -36.06
N LYS A 220 3.99 2.94 -36.28
CA LYS A 220 3.48 4.05 -37.09
C LYS A 220 3.74 5.41 -36.44
N GLN A 221 3.60 5.52 -35.11
CA GLN A 221 3.91 6.74 -34.37
C GLN A 221 5.41 7.07 -34.38
N VAL A 222 6.28 6.06 -34.27
CA VAL A 222 7.73 6.25 -34.39
C VAL A 222 8.10 6.75 -35.78
N LEU A 223 7.53 6.15 -36.84
CA LEU A 223 7.77 6.59 -38.22
C LEU A 223 7.29 8.04 -38.46
N GLU A 224 6.13 8.42 -37.92
CA GLU A 224 5.63 9.80 -38.01
C GLU A 224 6.51 10.81 -37.25
N LEU A 225 7.11 10.41 -36.13
CA LEU A 225 8.05 11.24 -35.37
C LEU A 225 9.39 11.40 -36.11
N GLU A 226 9.89 10.34 -36.75
CA GLU A 226 11.10 10.41 -37.57
C GLU A 226 10.89 11.30 -38.80
N GLN A 227 9.76 11.16 -39.51
CA GLN A 227 9.41 12.03 -40.63
C GLN A 227 9.27 13.50 -40.21
N LYS A 228 8.70 13.77 -39.03
CA LYS A 228 8.65 15.15 -38.49
C LYS A 228 10.04 15.69 -38.15
N LYS A 229 10.95 14.87 -37.62
CA LYS A 229 12.33 15.27 -37.35
C LYS A 229 13.09 15.60 -38.64
N GLU A 230 12.91 14.80 -39.69
CA GLU A 230 13.49 15.08 -41.01
C GLU A 230 12.94 16.36 -41.65
N GLN A 231 11.63 16.62 -41.53
CA GLN A 231 11.02 17.88 -42.00
C GLN A 231 11.55 19.10 -41.23
N ILE A 232 11.78 18.98 -39.93
CA ILE A 232 12.36 20.05 -39.10
C ILE A 232 13.82 20.32 -39.53
N ASN A 233 14.62 19.28 -39.75
CA ASN A 233 16.01 19.44 -40.22
C ASN A 233 16.08 20.07 -41.61
N ASN A 234 15.22 19.66 -42.55
CA ASN A 234 15.19 20.21 -43.90
C ASN A 234 14.73 21.68 -43.93
N ASN A 235 13.87 22.11 -43.00
CA ASN A 235 13.46 23.50 -42.86
C ASN A 235 14.52 24.38 -42.16
N ALA A 236 15.36 23.81 -41.30
CA ALA A 236 16.48 24.52 -40.69
C ALA A 236 17.59 24.86 -41.72
N ILE A 237 17.81 23.96 -42.69
CA ILE A 237 18.84 24.15 -43.74
C ILE A 237 18.43 25.23 -44.76
N LYS A 238 17.12 25.44 -45.01
CA LYS A 238 16.63 26.46 -45.95
C LYS A 238 16.62 27.91 -45.40
N LYS A 239 16.89 28.12 -44.11
CA LYS A 239 16.87 29.46 -43.48
C LYS A 239 18.25 30.11 -43.32
N VAL A 240 19.30 29.50 -43.85
CA VAL A 240 20.64 30.10 -43.88
C VAL A 240 20.87 30.72 -45.26
N ASP A 241 20.16 31.82 -45.54
CA ASP A 241 20.55 32.75 -46.61
C ASP A 241 21.68 33.64 -46.08
N PHE A 242 22.90 33.39 -46.56
CA PHE A 242 24.02 34.31 -46.41
C PHE A 242 23.84 35.45 -47.42
N SER A 243 23.21 36.54 -47.01
CA SER A 243 23.36 37.83 -47.69
C SER A 243 24.52 38.58 -47.04
N VAL A 244 25.57 38.78 -47.85
CA VAL A 244 26.79 39.56 -47.62
C VAL A 244 26.48 41.05 -47.67
#